data_AF-K0X3X7-F1
#
_entry.id   AF-K0X3X7-F1
#
_cell.length_a   1.000
_cell.length_b   1.000
_cell.length_c   1.000
_cell.angle_alpha   90.00
_cell.angle_beta   90.00
_cell.angle_gamma   90.00
#
_symmetry.space_group_name_H-M   'P 1'
#
loop_
_entity.id
_entity.type
_entity.pdbx_description
1 polymer ?
#
loop_
_entity_poly.entity_id
_entity_poly.type
_entity_poly.pdbx_seq_one_letter_code
_entity_poly.pdbx_strand_id
1 'polypeptide(L)'
;MLTEKTGIGSGSVDIDEEKGMLFEIDSNYDEDYKFAYDLYSHTAVQNGNNNQGTLPVMISDPDLTEIAPALGLTADEYFDTWKNDFSAMLTAVMTTPSTGSLKEYIDIESVVNFFMVNSLSSNHEMRHPKSFKLYKDSLDGVYKFGPVWDFDWAFTFDGREGAPANTPMVDNNGDCGGYTFIKALLSNEEIRTLYQQKWNAFVKDGYPELKAYMEEYATLIEPSAKENGVLWPADYSVDWRLSESSFDFRENFDKLKAWIQQRINYCNEDPNFGLYR
;
A
#
# COMPACT_ATOMS: atom_id res chain seq x y z
N MET A 1 2.65 -10.66 18.38
CA MET A 1 1.40 -10.42 17.63
C MET A 1 1.36 -11.49 16.56
N LEU A 2 0.37 -12.41 16.56
CA LEU A 2 0.40 -13.60 15.69
C LEU A 2 -0.79 -13.70 14.72
N THR A 3 -1.77 -12.79 14.82
CA THR A 3 -2.81 -12.58 13.81
C THR A 3 -3.36 -11.16 14.02
N GLU A 4 -3.14 -10.28 13.07
CA GLU A 4 -3.83 -8.99 12.96
C GLU A 4 -4.69 -9.07 11.70
N LYS A 5 -5.84 -8.42 11.67
CA LYS A 5 -6.71 -8.32 10.49
C LYS A 5 -6.89 -6.83 10.22
N THR A 6 -6.83 -6.42 8.95
CA THR A 6 -7.29 -5.08 8.59
C THR A 6 -8.79 -4.97 8.82
N GLY A 7 -9.22 -3.88 9.45
CA GLY A 7 -10.62 -3.59 9.71
C GLY A 7 -10.77 -2.35 10.57
N ILE A 8 -12.01 -1.92 10.75
CA ILE A 8 -12.38 -0.85 11.67
C ILE A 8 -12.33 -1.39 13.09
N GLY A 9 -11.65 -0.65 13.96
CA GLY A 9 -11.54 -0.94 15.38
C GLY A 9 -10.18 -0.57 15.96
N SER A 10 -10.11 -0.50 17.29
CA SER A 10 -8.93 -0.05 18.05
C SER A 10 -7.62 -0.82 17.81
N GLY A 11 -7.70 -2.02 17.21
CA GLY A 11 -6.54 -2.82 16.84
C GLY A 11 -6.04 -2.60 15.41
N SER A 12 -6.69 -1.75 14.61
CA SER A 12 -6.29 -1.46 13.23
C SER A 12 -6.70 -0.03 12.85
N VAL A 13 -7.83 0.19 12.18
CA VAL A 13 -8.32 1.52 11.81
C VAL A 13 -9.37 1.99 12.82
N ASP A 14 -8.95 2.82 13.77
CA ASP A 14 -9.82 3.28 14.85
C ASP A 14 -10.72 4.46 14.39
N ILE A 15 -11.79 4.15 13.67
CA ILE A 15 -12.83 5.09 13.23
C ILE A 15 -14.23 4.62 13.64
N ASP A 16 -15.20 5.51 13.59
CA ASP A 16 -16.61 5.20 13.84
C ASP A 16 -17.22 4.46 12.65
N GLU A 17 -17.59 3.19 12.82
CA GLU A 17 -18.13 2.34 11.74
C GLU A 17 -19.48 2.84 11.17
N GLU A 18 -20.26 3.61 11.92
CA GLU A 18 -21.52 4.17 11.42
C GLU A 18 -21.28 5.39 10.51
N LYS A 19 -20.09 5.99 10.57
CA LYS A 19 -19.76 7.24 9.87
C LYS A 19 -18.65 7.10 8.86
N GLY A 20 -17.67 6.25 9.14
CA GLY A 20 -16.45 6.10 8.37
C GLY A 20 -16.46 4.87 7.48
N MET A 21 -15.40 4.76 6.67
CA MET A 21 -15.27 3.70 5.69
C MET A 21 -13.80 3.34 5.47
N LEU A 22 -13.51 2.04 5.43
CA LEU A 22 -12.23 1.47 5.00
C LEU A 22 -12.40 0.91 3.58
N PHE A 23 -11.55 1.39 2.69
CA PHE A 23 -11.48 1.01 1.29
C PHE A 23 -10.21 0.23 0.99
N GLU A 24 -10.28 -0.50 -0.11
CA GLU A 24 -9.15 -1.18 -0.71
C GLU A 24 -9.15 -1.00 -2.22
N ILE A 25 -7.99 -0.64 -2.76
CA ILE A 25 -7.69 -0.73 -4.18
C ILE A 25 -6.98 -2.06 -4.42
N ASP A 26 -7.72 -3.07 -4.88
CA ASP A 26 -7.20 -4.42 -5.11
C ASP A 26 -7.75 -5.07 -6.38
N SER A 27 -6.86 -5.57 -7.23
CA SER A 27 -7.16 -6.25 -8.48
C SER A 27 -7.88 -7.61 -8.35
N ASN A 28 -7.82 -8.25 -7.17
CA ASN A 28 -8.62 -9.44 -6.84
C ASN A 28 -10.13 -9.16 -6.96
N TYR A 29 -10.55 -7.93 -6.65
CA TYR A 29 -11.90 -7.42 -6.92
C TYR A 29 -13.01 -8.34 -6.35
N ASP A 30 -12.85 -8.78 -5.11
CA ASP A 30 -13.57 -9.89 -4.48
C ASP A 30 -14.53 -9.52 -3.33
N GLU A 31 -14.63 -8.24 -2.95
CA GLU A 31 -15.65 -7.76 -1.98
C GLU A 31 -17.06 -7.62 -2.60
N ASP A 32 -18.10 -7.58 -1.77
CA ASP A 32 -19.48 -7.41 -2.27
C ASP A 32 -19.72 -6.01 -2.85
N TYR A 33 -19.22 -4.98 -2.17
CA TYR A 33 -19.39 -3.57 -2.55
C TYR A 33 -18.13 -3.05 -3.23
N LYS A 34 -18.17 -3.02 -4.56
CA LYS A 34 -17.02 -2.71 -5.42
C LYS A 34 -17.39 -2.01 -6.72
N PHE A 35 -16.47 -1.21 -7.23
CA PHE A 35 -16.57 -0.54 -8.53
C PHE A 35 -15.18 -0.39 -9.16
N ALA A 36 -15.14 -0.23 -10.48
CA ALA A 36 -13.91 0.20 -11.15
C ALA A 36 -14.02 1.68 -11.51
N TYR A 37 -12.91 2.40 -11.50
CA TYR A 37 -12.86 3.82 -11.84
C TYR A 37 -11.94 4.05 -13.01
N ASP A 38 -12.47 4.55 -14.12
CA ASP A 38 -11.69 4.83 -15.33
C ASP A 38 -10.94 6.17 -15.18
N LEU A 39 -9.61 6.08 -15.19
CA LEU A 39 -8.69 7.18 -14.93
C LEU A 39 -8.62 8.22 -16.04
N TYR A 40 -9.16 7.93 -17.24
CA TYR A 40 -9.09 8.83 -18.39
C TYR A 40 -10.41 9.54 -18.67
N SER A 41 -11.53 8.83 -18.56
CA SER A 41 -12.87 9.40 -18.65
C SER A 41 -13.34 10.01 -17.34
N HIS A 42 -12.68 9.67 -16.23
CA HIS A 42 -13.03 10.09 -14.87
C HIS A 42 -14.44 9.66 -14.47
N THR A 43 -14.78 8.39 -14.74
CA THR A 43 -16.10 7.82 -14.45
C THR A 43 -16.00 6.48 -13.76
N ALA A 44 -16.91 6.22 -12.84
CA ALA A 44 -17.10 4.87 -12.29
C ALA A 44 -17.74 3.96 -13.35
N VAL A 45 -17.18 2.78 -13.54
CA VAL A 45 -17.62 1.76 -14.50
C VAL A 45 -17.80 0.42 -13.79
N GLN A 46 -18.73 -0.40 -14.30
CA GLN A 46 -18.90 -1.76 -13.82
C GLN A 46 -17.94 -2.71 -14.55
N ASN A 47 -17.43 -3.72 -13.84
CA ASN A 47 -16.62 -4.82 -14.38
C ASN A 47 -15.31 -4.39 -15.08
N GLY A 48 -14.69 -3.30 -14.60
CA GLY A 48 -13.45 -2.74 -15.17
C GLY A 48 -12.16 -3.19 -14.46
N ASN A 49 -12.17 -4.19 -13.59
CA ASN A 49 -11.04 -4.49 -12.70
C ASN A 49 -9.76 -5.01 -13.38
N ASN A 50 -9.84 -5.45 -14.66
CA ASN A 50 -8.70 -6.02 -15.41
C ASN A 50 -8.22 -5.13 -16.58
N ASN A 51 -8.53 -3.82 -16.56
CA ASN A 51 -8.17 -2.89 -17.63
C ASN A 51 -7.05 -1.94 -17.19
N GLN A 52 -6.07 -1.68 -18.05
CA GLN A 52 -4.91 -0.84 -17.71
C GLN A 52 -5.28 0.61 -17.34
N GLY A 53 -6.46 1.09 -17.74
CA GLY A 53 -6.94 2.44 -17.48
C GLY A 53 -7.86 2.57 -16.27
N THR A 54 -8.15 1.50 -15.54
CA THR A 54 -9.19 1.47 -14.51
C THR A 54 -8.64 1.00 -13.18
N LEU A 55 -8.94 1.73 -12.10
CA LEU A 55 -8.64 1.30 -10.73
C LEU A 55 -9.79 0.45 -10.17
N PRO A 56 -9.52 -0.76 -9.66
CA PRO A 56 -10.49 -1.52 -8.89
C PRO A 56 -10.58 -0.95 -7.47
N VAL A 57 -11.77 -0.62 -7.00
CA VAL A 57 -12.01 -0.05 -5.66
C VAL A 57 -13.10 -0.85 -4.96
N MET A 58 -12.87 -1.15 -3.70
CA MET A 58 -13.75 -1.95 -2.87
C MET A 58 -13.91 -1.33 -1.49
N ILE A 59 -15.05 -1.60 -0.85
CA ILE A 59 -15.23 -1.37 0.58
C ILE A 59 -14.80 -2.64 1.30
N SER A 60 -13.79 -2.52 2.16
CA SER A 60 -13.33 -3.62 3.01
C SER A 60 -14.08 -3.68 4.34
N ASP A 61 -14.49 -2.53 4.88
CA ASP A 61 -15.18 -2.45 6.17
C ASP A 61 -15.85 -1.06 6.32
N PRO A 62 -17.00 -0.93 7.00
CA PRO A 62 -17.80 -1.98 7.65
C PRO A 62 -18.60 -2.84 6.65
N ASP A 63 -19.24 -3.91 7.13
CA ASP A 63 -20.29 -4.61 6.39
C ASP A 63 -21.50 -3.69 6.20
N LEU A 64 -21.69 -3.20 4.98
CA LEU A 64 -22.78 -2.25 4.68
C LEU A 64 -24.17 -2.86 4.90
N THR A 65 -24.32 -4.18 4.78
CA THR A 65 -25.61 -4.86 4.99
C THR A 65 -26.01 -4.85 6.46
N GLU A 66 -25.03 -4.76 7.36
CA GLU A 66 -25.24 -4.63 8.80
C GLU A 66 -25.56 -3.19 9.21
N ILE A 67 -24.77 -2.22 8.74
CA ILE A 67 -24.87 -0.84 9.23
C ILE A 67 -25.94 0.03 8.52
N ALA A 68 -26.20 -0.20 7.22
CA ALA A 68 -27.12 0.66 6.45
C ALA A 68 -28.55 0.71 7.03
N PRO A 69 -29.14 -0.40 7.52
CA PRO A 69 -30.46 -0.36 8.15
C PRO A 69 -30.56 0.60 9.34
N ALA A 70 -29.51 0.70 10.17
CA ALA A 70 -29.47 1.62 11.31
C ALA A 70 -29.44 3.09 10.87
N LEU A 71 -28.88 3.36 9.69
CA LEU A 71 -28.85 4.68 9.06
C LEU A 71 -30.14 5.03 8.29
N GLY A 72 -31.10 4.10 8.22
CA GLY A 72 -32.33 4.29 7.44
C GLY A 72 -32.12 4.25 5.92
N LEU A 73 -31.05 3.59 5.47
CA LEU A 73 -30.67 3.43 4.06
C LEU A 73 -30.65 1.94 3.68
N THR A 74 -30.70 1.65 2.40
CA THR A 74 -30.22 0.37 1.88
C THR A 74 -28.70 0.39 1.74
N ALA A 75 -28.07 -0.79 1.76
CA ALA A 75 -26.64 -0.90 1.58
C ALA A 75 -26.18 -0.39 0.19
N ASP A 76 -27.00 -0.54 -0.85
CA ASP A 76 -26.72 0.01 -2.19
C ASP A 76 -26.76 1.54 -2.22
N GLU A 77 -27.74 2.18 -1.56
CA GLU A 77 -27.81 3.65 -1.45
C GLU A 77 -26.61 4.21 -0.68
N TYR A 78 -26.19 3.50 0.37
CA TYR A 78 -25.04 3.91 1.16
C TYR A 78 -23.72 3.71 0.38
N PHE A 79 -23.58 2.58 -0.31
CA PHE A 79 -22.48 2.33 -1.24
C PHE A 79 -22.39 3.40 -2.32
N ASP A 80 -23.51 3.77 -2.95
CA ASP A 80 -23.53 4.79 -4.01
C ASP A 80 -23.05 6.16 -3.51
N THR A 81 -23.38 6.51 -2.26
CA THR A 81 -22.89 7.74 -1.62
C THR A 81 -21.37 7.74 -1.52
N TRP A 82 -20.80 6.65 -0.97
CA TRP A 82 -19.36 6.51 -0.79
C TRP A 82 -18.60 6.31 -2.10
N LYS A 83 -19.17 5.61 -3.07
CA LYS A 83 -18.62 5.46 -4.42
C LYS A 83 -18.47 6.82 -5.09
N ASN A 84 -19.47 7.70 -4.97
CA ASN A 84 -19.41 9.05 -5.53
C ASN A 84 -18.35 9.91 -4.83
N ASP A 85 -18.25 9.85 -3.50
CA ASP A 85 -17.23 10.56 -2.72
C ASP A 85 -15.81 10.09 -3.07
N PHE A 86 -15.60 8.78 -3.16
CA PHE A 86 -14.31 8.19 -3.53
C PHE A 86 -13.93 8.55 -4.97
N SER A 87 -14.91 8.50 -5.89
CA SER A 87 -14.71 8.92 -7.28
C SER A 87 -14.33 10.39 -7.39
N ALA A 88 -14.85 11.26 -6.53
CA ALA A 88 -14.46 12.67 -6.48
C ALA A 88 -12.99 12.83 -6.06
N MET A 89 -12.53 12.07 -5.06
CA MET A 89 -11.11 12.04 -4.67
C MET A 89 -10.23 11.53 -5.82
N LEU A 90 -10.59 10.43 -6.47
CA LEU A 90 -9.85 9.90 -7.62
C LEU A 90 -9.79 10.92 -8.77
N THR A 91 -10.91 11.59 -9.06
CA THR A 91 -10.95 12.69 -10.05
C THR A 91 -9.97 13.79 -9.67
N ALA A 92 -10.00 14.24 -8.41
CA ALA A 92 -9.14 15.31 -7.93
C ALA A 92 -7.66 14.96 -8.10
N VAL A 93 -7.24 13.76 -7.71
CA VAL A 93 -5.87 13.29 -7.90
C VAL A 93 -5.45 13.28 -9.37
N MET A 94 -6.33 12.83 -10.26
CA MET A 94 -5.99 12.70 -11.68
C MET A 94 -6.03 14.02 -12.47
N THR A 95 -6.78 15.01 -12.02
CA THR A 95 -7.05 16.24 -12.78
C THR A 95 -6.43 17.50 -12.18
N THR A 96 -6.11 17.50 -10.89
CA THR A 96 -5.44 18.63 -10.25
C THR A 96 -4.01 18.76 -10.79
N PRO A 97 -3.57 19.93 -11.27
CA PRO A 97 -2.19 20.14 -11.68
C PRO A 97 -1.20 19.82 -10.56
N SER A 98 0.05 19.47 -10.88
CA SER A 98 1.06 19.11 -9.87
C SER A 98 1.30 20.21 -8.81
N THR A 99 1.02 21.47 -9.13
CA THR A 99 1.12 22.64 -8.24
C THR A 99 -0.16 22.93 -7.44
N GLY A 100 -1.26 22.24 -7.74
CA GLY A 100 -2.55 22.41 -7.08
C GLY A 100 -2.63 21.67 -5.74
N SER A 101 -3.54 22.10 -4.86
CA SER A 101 -3.74 21.44 -3.56
C SER A 101 -4.75 20.31 -3.67
N LEU A 102 -4.47 19.21 -2.95
CA LEU A 102 -5.38 18.07 -2.80
C LEU A 102 -5.96 17.96 -1.37
N LYS A 103 -5.69 18.95 -0.50
CA LYS A 103 -6.05 18.90 0.93
C LYS A 103 -7.55 18.83 1.23
N GLU A 104 -8.40 19.17 0.27
CA GLU A 104 -9.85 18.99 0.40
C GLU A 104 -10.27 17.52 0.25
N TYR A 105 -9.39 16.66 -0.29
CA TYR A 105 -9.70 15.27 -0.60
C TYR A 105 -8.86 14.28 0.19
N ILE A 106 -7.59 14.60 0.47
CA ILE A 106 -6.64 13.67 1.09
C ILE A 106 -5.86 14.31 2.23
N ASP A 107 -5.53 13.50 3.23
CA ASP A 107 -4.55 13.83 4.24
C ASP A 107 -3.13 13.59 3.69
N ILE A 108 -2.45 14.67 3.35
CA ILE A 108 -1.13 14.66 2.70
C ILE A 108 -0.08 13.90 3.54
N GLU A 109 -0.16 13.98 4.87
CA GLU A 109 0.80 13.32 5.75
C GLU A 109 0.65 11.79 5.71
N SER A 110 -0.57 11.27 5.77
CA SER A 110 -0.85 9.84 5.65
C SER A 110 -0.39 9.28 4.29
N VAL A 111 -0.60 10.02 3.20
CA VAL A 111 -0.12 9.65 1.86
C VAL A 111 1.40 9.48 1.88
N VAL A 112 2.12 10.47 2.41
CA VAL A 112 3.58 10.40 2.48
C VAL A 112 4.04 9.24 3.37
N ASN A 113 3.44 9.06 4.54
CA ASN A 113 3.81 7.97 5.45
C ASN A 113 3.57 6.60 4.79
N PHE A 114 2.44 6.41 4.11
CA PHE A 114 2.09 5.17 3.41
C PHE A 114 3.09 4.84 2.30
N PHE A 115 3.41 5.82 1.44
CA PHE A 115 4.35 5.60 0.33
C PHE A 115 5.81 5.56 0.77
N MET A 116 6.19 6.15 1.90
CA MET A 116 7.54 5.96 2.45
C MET A 116 7.80 4.50 2.81
N VAL A 117 6.83 3.82 3.42
CA VAL A 117 6.96 2.39 3.77
C VAL A 117 6.99 1.53 2.52
N ASN A 118 6.05 1.72 1.59
CA ASN A 118 6.00 0.97 0.32
C ASN A 118 7.24 1.23 -0.56
N SER A 119 7.76 2.46 -0.58
CA SER A 119 8.97 2.79 -1.32
C SER A 119 10.22 2.19 -0.65
N LEU A 120 10.33 2.24 0.67
CA LEU A 120 11.45 1.63 1.39
C LEU A 120 11.49 0.11 1.21
N SER A 121 10.33 -0.54 1.20
CA SER A 121 10.24 -1.97 0.95
C SER A 121 10.33 -2.34 -0.53
N SER A 122 10.16 -1.38 -1.45
CA SER A 122 9.93 -1.67 -2.87
C SER A 122 8.76 -2.65 -3.05
N ASN A 123 7.61 -2.37 -2.43
CA ASN A 123 6.44 -3.24 -2.55
C ASN A 123 6.01 -3.38 -4.03
N HIS A 124 6.19 -4.59 -4.59
CA HIS A 124 5.99 -4.86 -6.01
C HIS A 124 4.51 -5.01 -6.38
N GLU A 125 3.64 -5.21 -5.39
CA GLU A 125 2.19 -5.34 -5.53
C GLU A 125 1.53 -4.03 -6.01
N MET A 126 2.18 -2.88 -5.82
CA MET A 126 1.67 -1.59 -6.30
C MET A 126 1.51 -1.55 -7.83
N ARG A 127 2.19 -2.45 -8.56
CA ARG A 127 2.06 -2.60 -10.02
C ARG A 127 0.67 -2.99 -10.43
N HIS A 128 0.07 -3.91 -9.71
CA HIS A 128 -1.23 -4.50 -9.99
C HIS A 128 -2.01 -4.38 -8.69
N PRO A 129 -2.42 -3.15 -8.34
CA PRO A 129 -2.61 -2.71 -6.96
C PRO A 129 -3.32 -3.78 -6.16
N LYS A 130 -2.68 -4.22 -5.08
CA LYS A 130 -3.22 -5.13 -4.08
C LYS A 130 -2.99 -4.56 -2.70
N SER A 131 -3.88 -4.86 -1.77
CA SER A 131 -3.73 -4.46 -0.37
C SER A 131 -3.51 -2.95 -0.16
N PHE A 132 -3.94 -2.13 -1.12
CA PHE A 132 -3.80 -0.69 -1.06
C PHE A 132 -4.99 -0.11 -0.30
N LYS A 133 -4.84 -0.02 1.02
CA LYS A 133 -5.87 0.45 1.95
C LYS A 133 -5.91 1.97 2.08
N LEU A 134 -7.12 2.51 2.16
CA LEU A 134 -7.39 3.91 2.46
C LEU A 134 -8.65 4.00 3.31
N TYR A 135 -8.75 4.97 4.22
CA TYR A 135 -9.96 5.17 5.01
C TYR A 135 -10.36 6.63 5.10
N LYS A 136 -11.62 6.89 5.46
CA LYS A 136 -12.14 8.23 5.72
C LYS A 136 -13.01 8.16 6.97
N ASP A 137 -12.78 9.04 7.94
CA ASP A 137 -13.52 8.99 9.23
C ASP A 137 -15.02 9.33 9.05
N SER A 138 -15.34 10.17 8.06
CA SER A 138 -16.71 10.53 7.66
C SER A 138 -16.73 11.20 6.29
N LEU A 139 -17.92 11.35 5.70
CA LEU A 139 -18.10 12.06 4.41
C LEU A 139 -17.57 13.51 4.43
N ASP A 140 -17.56 14.17 5.59
CA ASP A 140 -17.02 15.54 5.76
C ASP A 140 -15.49 15.57 5.97
N GLY A 141 -14.85 14.41 6.13
CA GLY A 141 -13.41 14.28 6.36
C GLY A 141 -12.60 14.30 5.07
N VAL A 142 -11.37 13.78 5.16
CA VAL A 142 -10.47 13.56 4.01
C VAL A 142 -9.93 12.14 4.04
N TYR A 143 -9.59 11.60 2.87
CA TYR A 143 -9.05 10.25 2.76
C TYR A 143 -7.64 10.18 3.36
N LYS A 144 -7.42 9.18 4.20
CA LYS A 144 -6.14 8.83 4.80
C LYS A 144 -5.65 7.51 4.23
N PHE A 145 -4.36 7.45 3.91
CA PHE A 145 -3.76 6.28 3.29
C PHE A 145 -3.22 5.36 4.37
N GLY A 146 -3.54 4.07 4.26
CA GLY A 146 -3.19 3.03 5.21
C GLY A 146 -4.40 2.28 5.77
N PRO A 147 -4.16 1.27 6.62
CA PRO A 147 -2.84 0.81 7.06
C PRO A 147 -2.03 0.18 5.91
N VAL A 148 -0.71 0.10 6.07
CA VAL A 148 0.11 -0.71 5.15
C VAL A 148 -0.21 -2.19 5.38
N TRP A 149 -0.32 -2.96 4.31
CA TRP A 149 -0.69 -4.37 4.38
C TRP A 149 0.00 -5.15 3.25
N ASP A 150 0.22 -6.45 3.49
CA ASP A 150 0.72 -7.44 2.52
C ASP A 150 2.05 -7.09 1.82
N PHE A 151 3.16 -7.46 2.47
CA PHE A 151 4.53 -7.14 2.04
C PHE A 151 5.33 -8.42 1.76
N ASP A 152 4.66 -9.51 1.36
CA ASP A 152 5.31 -10.77 0.99
C ASP A 152 5.97 -10.71 -0.40
N TRP A 153 5.53 -9.80 -1.28
CA TRP A 153 6.17 -9.41 -2.54
C TRP A 153 6.90 -8.07 -2.43
N ALA A 154 7.90 -8.03 -1.55
CA ALA A 154 8.71 -6.85 -1.29
C ALA A 154 10.16 -7.22 -0.96
N PHE A 155 10.98 -6.18 -0.81
CA PHE A 155 12.40 -6.26 -0.47
C PHE A 155 13.18 -7.08 -1.49
N THR A 156 13.74 -8.21 -1.04
CA THR A 156 14.55 -9.11 -1.85
C THR A 156 13.69 -10.05 -2.70
N PHE A 157 12.37 -10.10 -2.50
CA PHE A 157 11.48 -11.08 -3.11
C PHE A 157 10.57 -10.48 -4.18
N ASP A 158 10.62 -11.04 -5.40
CA ASP A 158 9.69 -10.77 -6.51
C ASP A 158 9.50 -12.08 -7.31
N GLY A 159 8.65 -12.97 -6.79
CA GLY A 159 8.50 -14.37 -7.23
C GLY A 159 9.70 -15.27 -6.90
N ARG A 160 10.87 -14.69 -6.62
CA ARG A 160 12.07 -15.32 -6.09
C ARG A 160 12.95 -14.29 -5.39
N GLU A 161 13.89 -14.76 -4.58
CA GLU A 161 14.92 -13.92 -3.99
C GLU A 161 15.87 -13.30 -5.04
N GLY A 162 16.40 -12.12 -4.72
CA GLY A 162 17.32 -11.36 -5.57
C GLY A 162 16.70 -10.20 -6.34
N ALA A 163 15.49 -9.77 -5.96
CA ALA A 163 14.89 -8.54 -6.49
C ALA A 163 15.85 -7.35 -6.28
N PRO A 164 16.06 -6.49 -7.29
CA PRO A 164 17.02 -5.40 -7.20
C PRO A 164 16.53 -4.24 -6.34
N ALA A 165 17.40 -3.70 -5.49
CA ALA A 165 17.07 -2.56 -4.61
C ALA A 165 16.90 -1.21 -5.34
N ASN A 166 17.26 -1.14 -6.63
CA ASN A 166 17.29 0.09 -7.43
C ASN A 166 16.16 0.19 -8.48
N THR A 167 15.07 -0.57 -8.27
CA THR A 167 13.84 -0.45 -9.08
C THR A 167 12.93 0.62 -8.49
N PRO A 168 12.43 1.59 -9.28
CA PRO A 168 11.47 2.57 -8.77
C PRO A 168 10.19 1.86 -8.33
N MET A 169 9.49 2.41 -7.34
CA MET A 169 8.21 1.85 -6.89
C MET A 169 7.15 1.89 -7.99
N VAL A 170 7.18 2.92 -8.85
CA VAL A 170 6.30 3.06 -10.02
C VAL A 170 7.11 3.17 -11.30
N ASP A 171 6.90 2.22 -12.22
CA ASP A 171 7.46 2.25 -13.57
C ASP A 171 6.36 2.63 -14.60
N ASN A 172 6.71 2.68 -15.89
CA ASN A 172 5.80 3.11 -16.95
C ASN A 172 4.69 2.10 -17.28
N ASN A 173 4.87 0.81 -16.94
CA ASN A 173 3.91 -0.25 -17.23
C ASN A 173 3.37 -0.82 -15.91
N GLY A 174 2.12 -0.47 -15.58
CA GLY A 174 1.37 -1.08 -14.48
C GLY A 174 0.09 -1.72 -14.98
N ASP A 175 -0.49 -2.56 -14.14
CA ASP A 175 -1.78 -3.20 -14.37
C ASP A 175 -2.87 -2.43 -13.59
N CYS A 176 -4.11 -2.53 -14.05
CA CYS A 176 -5.29 -2.00 -13.35
C CYS A 176 -5.15 -0.54 -12.86
N GLY A 177 -4.59 0.36 -13.68
CA GLY A 177 -4.48 1.79 -13.39
C GLY A 177 -3.59 2.20 -12.20
N GLY A 178 -3.06 1.24 -11.40
CA GLY A 178 -2.42 1.51 -10.12
C GLY A 178 -1.23 2.46 -10.22
N TYR A 179 -0.26 2.10 -11.05
CA TYR A 179 0.90 2.97 -11.33
C TYR A 179 0.52 4.34 -11.89
N THR A 180 -0.49 4.41 -12.76
CA THR A 180 -0.96 5.70 -13.31
C THR A 180 -1.47 6.61 -12.20
N PHE A 181 -2.31 6.09 -11.31
CA PHE A 181 -2.84 6.83 -10.18
C PHE A 181 -1.77 7.24 -9.17
N ILE A 182 -0.90 6.29 -8.78
CA ILE A 182 0.18 6.55 -7.82
C ILE A 182 1.15 7.59 -8.40
N LYS A 183 1.49 7.51 -9.69
CA LYS A 183 2.36 8.50 -10.35
C LYS A 183 1.71 9.89 -10.38
N ALA A 184 0.41 10.00 -10.67
CA ALA A 184 -0.30 11.27 -10.62
C ALA A 184 -0.25 11.88 -9.21
N LEU A 185 -0.57 11.08 -8.20
CA LEU A 185 -0.55 11.47 -6.80
C LEU A 185 0.84 11.93 -6.33
N LEU A 186 1.87 11.11 -6.57
CA LEU A 186 3.24 11.38 -6.13
C LEU A 186 3.96 12.44 -7.00
N SER A 187 3.35 12.88 -8.10
CA SER A 187 3.84 14.02 -8.86
C SER A 187 3.40 15.37 -8.31
N ASN A 188 2.49 15.41 -7.33
CA ASN A 188 2.09 16.63 -6.65
C ASN A 188 3.25 17.23 -5.84
N GLU A 189 3.53 18.52 -6.02
CA GLU A 189 4.68 19.21 -5.44
C GLU A 189 4.64 19.27 -3.90
N GLU A 190 3.44 19.41 -3.32
CA GLU A 190 3.28 19.43 -1.86
C GLU A 190 3.59 18.06 -1.25
N ILE A 191 3.07 16.98 -1.85
CA ILE A 191 3.37 15.59 -1.46
C ILE A 191 4.87 15.32 -1.61
N ARG A 192 5.48 15.67 -2.75
CA ARG A 192 6.92 15.48 -3.00
C ARG A 192 7.79 16.22 -1.98
N THR A 193 7.43 17.45 -1.66
CA THR A 193 8.17 18.27 -0.70
C THR A 193 8.12 17.65 0.69
N LEU A 194 6.94 17.23 1.16
CA LEU A 194 6.80 16.57 2.45
C LEU A 194 7.49 15.20 2.47
N TYR A 195 7.42 14.44 1.37
CA TYR A 195 8.13 13.17 1.22
C TYR A 195 9.63 13.36 1.39
N GLN A 196 10.24 14.33 0.68
CA GLN A 196 11.67 14.61 0.82
C GLN A 196 12.04 14.96 2.27
N GLN A 197 11.23 15.79 2.94
CA GLN A 197 11.48 16.17 4.33
C GLN A 197 11.47 14.97 5.28
N LYS A 198 10.42 14.14 5.19
CA LYS A 198 10.29 12.94 6.04
C LYS A 198 11.30 11.87 5.68
N TRP A 199 11.63 11.68 4.40
CA TRP A 199 12.69 10.78 3.95
C TRP A 199 14.05 11.17 4.54
N ASN A 200 14.42 12.45 4.47
CA ASN A 200 15.68 12.93 5.04
C ASN A 200 15.74 12.75 6.57
N ALA A 201 14.63 13.00 7.26
CA ALA A 201 14.52 12.76 8.71
C ALA A 201 14.65 11.27 9.03
N PHE A 202 13.99 10.40 8.25
CA PHE A 202 14.12 8.96 8.39
C PHE A 202 15.56 8.49 8.16
N VAL A 203 16.22 8.87 7.07
CA VAL A 203 17.61 8.47 6.79
C VAL A 203 18.56 8.91 7.90
N LYS A 204 18.34 10.11 8.45
CA LYS A 204 19.18 10.68 9.51
C LYS A 204 18.97 10.00 10.87
N ASP A 205 17.72 9.88 11.29
CA ASP A 205 17.35 9.51 12.66
C ASP A 205 16.67 8.14 12.73
N GLY A 206 15.70 7.86 11.84
CA GLY A 206 14.89 6.62 11.86
C GLY A 206 15.56 5.36 11.30
N TYR A 207 16.46 5.47 10.31
CA TYR A 207 17.13 4.32 9.71
C TYR A 207 18.14 3.67 10.67
N PRO A 208 18.94 4.41 11.46
CA PRO A 208 19.68 3.84 12.58
C PRO A 208 18.79 3.05 13.57
N GLU A 209 17.63 3.60 13.92
CA GLU A 209 16.66 2.93 14.81
C GLU A 209 16.09 1.66 14.19
N LEU A 210 15.71 1.70 12.90
CA LEU A 210 15.23 0.53 12.16
C LEU A 210 16.28 -0.58 12.14
N LYS A 211 17.56 -0.27 11.90
CA LYS A 211 18.63 -1.27 11.93
C LYS A 211 18.77 -1.92 13.31
N ALA A 212 18.69 -1.13 14.38
CA ALA A 212 18.75 -1.66 15.74
C ALA A 212 17.54 -2.56 16.05
N TYR A 213 16.34 -2.11 15.69
CA TYR A 213 15.11 -2.88 15.84
C TYR A 213 15.15 -4.20 15.05
N MET A 214 15.63 -4.17 13.80
CA MET A 214 15.80 -5.36 12.98
C MET A 214 16.72 -6.40 13.64
N GLU A 215 17.84 -5.98 14.21
CA GLU A 215 18.77 -6.88 14.91
C GLU A 215 18.17 -7.49 16.19
N GLU A 216 17.46 -6.68 16.97
CA GLU A 216 16.75 -7.14 18.16
C GLU A 216 15.68 -8.17 17.78
N TYR A 217 14.85 -7.84 16.79
CA TYR A 217 13.78 -8.71 16.32
C TYR A 217 14.31 -10.00 15.69
N ALA A 218 15.37 -9.92 14.87
CA ALA A 218 16.04 -11.08 14.30
C ALA A 218 16.58 -12.02 15.39
N THR A 219 17.17 -11.46 16.45
CA THR A 219 17.67 -12.24 17.59
C THR A 219 16.55 -12.94 18.34
N LEU A 220 15.40 -12.28 18.50
CA LEU A 220 14.23 -12.84 19.16
C LEU A 220 13.65 -14.03 18.38
N ILE A 221 13.55 -13.94 17.05
CA ILE A 221 12.83 -14.94 16.23
C ILE A 221 13.73 -16.05 15.65
N GLU A 222 15.07 -15.88 15.66
CA GLU A 222 16.01 -16.82 15.05
C GLU A 222 15.84 -18.30 15.50
N PRO A 223 15.65 -18.62 16.80
CA PRO A 223 15.45 -20.01 17.22
C PRO A 223 14.21 -20.62 16.58
N SER A 224 13.10 -19.88 16.55
CA SER A 224 11.86 -20.34 15.93
C SER A 224 11.98 -20.46 14.41
N ALA A 225 12.69 -19.54 13.75
CA ALA A 225 12.96 -19.62 12.31
C ALA A 225 13.77 -20.88 11.95
N LYS A 226 14.76 -21.25 12.78
CA LYS A 226 15.55 -22.48 12.58
C LYS A 226 14.72 -23.75 12.74
N GLU A 227 13.91 -23.85 13.79
CA GLU A 227 13.01 -24.99 13.98
C GLU A 227 11.98 -25.08 12.83
N ASN A 228 11.47 -23.93 12.37
CA ASN A 228 10.58 -23.84 11.23
C ASN A 228 11.26 -24.37 9.95
N GLY A 229 12.50 -23.98 9.67
CA GLY A 229 13.26 -24.45 8.52
C GLY A 229 13.62 -25.94 8.53
N VAL A 230 13.58 -26.61 9.69
CA VAL A 230 13.69 -28.08 9.77
C VAL A 230 12.41 -28.77 9.31
N LEU A 231 11.25 -28.19 9.62
CA LEU A 231 9.93 -28.73 9.28
C LEU A 231 9.52 -28.40 7.84
N TRP A 232 9.78 -27.16 7.42
CA TRP A 232 9.44 -26.62 6.12
C TRP A 232 10.72 -26.20 5.39
N PRO A 233 11.39 -27.14 4.69
CA PRO A 233 12.55 -26.79 3.87
C PRO A 233 12.11 -25.87 2.71
N ALA A 234 13.11 -25.30 2.02
CA ALA A 234 12.88 -24.45 0.86
C ALA A 234 11.89 -25.10 -0.13
N ASP A 235 10.84 -24.37 -0.49
CA ASP A 235 9.82 -24.83 -1.41
C ASP A 235 10.13 -24.29 -2.82
N TYR A 236 10.51 -25.21 -3.69
CA TYR A 236 10.76 -24.99 -5.12
C TYR A 236 9.76 -25.78 -6.00
N SER A 237 8.62 -26.18 -5.42
CA SER A 237 7.63 -27.01 -6.10
C SER A 237 6.87 -26.26 -7.22
N VAL A 238 6.86 -24.93 -7.17
CA VAL A 238 6.32 -24.06 -8.21
C VAL A 238 7.39 -23.11 -8.72
N ASP A 239 7.44 -22.91 -10.04
CA ASP A 239 8.46 -22.13 -10.72
C ASP A 239 8.31 -20.61 -10.53
N TRP A 240 7.09 -20.15 -10.26
CA TRP A 240 6.74 -18.74 -10.08
C TRP A 240 6.89 -18.24 -8.63
N ARG A 241 7.16 -19.13 -7.65
CA ARG A 241 7.36 -18.79 -6.24
C ARG A 241 8.46 -19.66 -5.63
N LEU A 242 9.71 -19.26 -5.83
CA LEU A 242 10.87 -19.97 -5.30
C LEU A 242 11.24 -19.37 -3.94
N SER A 243 10.95 -20.10 -2.85
CA SER A 243 11.24 -19.65 -1.50
C SER A 243 12.56 -20.23 -0.98
N GLU A 244 13.27 -19.47 -0.13
CA GLU A 244 14.45 -19.96 0.58
C GLU A 244 14.06 -20.53 1.96
N SER A 245 14.85 -21.48 2.47
CA SER A 245 14.60 -22.05 3.81
C SER A 245 14.85 -20.99 4.89
N SER A 246 13.99 -20.99 5.91
CA SER A 246 14.21 -20.20 7.13
C SER A 246 15.31 -20.77 8.05
N PHE A 247 15.87 -21.95 7.74
CA PHE A 247 16.96 -22.55 8.52
C PHE A 247 18.22 -21.67 8.52
N ASP A 248 18.56 -21.10 7.36
CA ASP A 248 19.70 -20.18 7.18
C ASP A 248 19.33 -18.73 7.52
N PHE A 249 18.49 -18.54 8.54
CA PHE A 249 17.87 -17.26 8.91
C PHE A 249 18.85 -16.07 8.94
N ARG A 250 20.02 -16.24 9.56
CA ARG A 250 21.00 -15.15 9.70
C ARG A 250 21.63 -14.75 8.37
N GLU A 251 21.87 -15.71 7.48
CA GLU A 251 22.36 -15.41 6.14
C GLU A 251 21.33 -14.58 5.37
N ASN A 252 20.06 -15.00 5.40
CA ASN A 252 18.98 -14.31 4.69
C ASN A 252 18.70 -12.91 5.29
N PHE A 253 18.82 -12.79 6.61
CA PHE A 253 18.74 -11.50 7.29
C PHE A 253 19.90 -10.56 6.91
N ASP A 254 21.12 -11.07 6.75
CA ASP A 254 22.26 -10.27 6.28
C ASP A 254 22.06 -9.81 4.83
N LYS A 255 21.49 -10.66 3.96
CA LYS A 255 21.08 -10.27 2.59
C LYS A 255 20.05 -9.14 2.64
N LEU A 256 19.02 -9.25 3.48
CA LEU A 256 17.99 -8.20 3.63
C LEU A 256 18.59 -6.87 4.12
N LYS A 257 19.48 -6.88 5.13
CA LYS A 257 20.16 -5.66 5.60
C LYS A 257 20.98 -5.01 4.48
N ALA A 258 21.72 -5.80 3.71
CA ALA A 258 22.49 -5.29 2.58
C ALA A 258 21.58 -4.69 1.50
N TRP A 259 20.46 -5.34 1.21
CA TRP A 259 19.45 -4.86 0.27
C TRP A 259 18.85 -3.53 0.73
N ILE A 260 18.44 -3.41 2.00
CA ILE A 260 17.87 -2.15 2.53
C ILE A 260 18.91 -1.03 2.45
N GLN A 261 20.19 -1.29 2.75
CA GLN A 261 21.23 -0.28 2.60
C GLN A 261 21.40 0.17 1.14
N GLN A 262 21.33 -0.75 0.17
CA GLN A 262 21.35 -0.41 -1.24
C GLN A 262 20.11 0.39 -1.65
N ARG A 263 18.94 0.05 -1.10
CA ARG A 263 17.69 0.79 -1.34
C ARG A 263 17.78 2.22 -0.85
N ILE A 264 18.30 2.43 0.36
CA ILE A 264 18.55 3.78 0.91
C ILE A 264 19.49 4.57 0.00
N ASN A 265 20.58 3.95 -0.47
CA ASN A 265 21.52 4.62 -1.38
C ASN A 265 20.84 5.02 -2.69
N TYR A 266 20.09 4.11 -3.32
CA TYR A 266 19.34 4.39 -4.54
C TYR A 266 18.35 5.55 -4.35
N CYS A 267 17.51 5.51 -3.32
CA CYS A 267 16.54 6.56 -3.03
C CYS A 267 17.21 7.91 -2.71
N ASN A 268 18.45 7.94 -2.20
CA ASN A 268 19.17 9.20 -1.97
C ASN A 268 19.78 9.78 -3.26
N GLU A 269 20.10 8.94 -4.24
CA GLU A 269 20.72 9.34 -5.52
C GLU A 269 19.67 9.66 -6.60
N ASP A 270 18.48 9.05 -6.51
CA ASP A 270 17.39 9.22 -7.47
C ASP A 270 16.64 10.55 -7.26
N PRO A 271 16.39 11.34 -8.32
CA PRO A 271 15.74 12.66 -8.22
C PRO A 271 14.28 12.60 -7.75
N ASN A 272 13.65 11.42 -7.79
CA ASN A 272 12.30 11.17 -7.32
C ASN A 272 12.29 10.28 -6.07
N PHE A 273 13.42 10.12 -5.39
CA PHE A 273 13.56 9.27 -4.20
C PHE A 273 13.17 7.80 -4.42
N GLY A 274 13.34 7.31 -5.65
CA GLY A 274 12.94 5.95 -6.03
C GLY A 274 11.42 5.74 -6.13
N LEU A 275 10.63 6.82 -6.10
CA LEU A 275 9.16 6.75 -6.20
C LEU A 275 8.71 6.37 -7.61
N TYR A 276 9.25 7.04 -8.63
CA TYR A 276 8.83 6.82 -10.01
C TYR A 276 9.87 7.27 -11.04
N ARG A 277 9.77 6.73 -12.25
CA ARG A 277 10.51 7.18 -13.45
C ARG A 277 9.61 7.96 -14.41
#